data_AF-A0A0V0XDI4-F1
#
_entry.id   AF-A0A0V0XDI4-F1
#
_cell.length_a   1.000
_cell.length_b   1.000
_cell.length_c   1.000
_cell.angle_alpha   90.00
_cell.angle_beta   90.00
_cell.angle_gamma   90.00
#
_symmetry.space_group_name_H-M   'P 1'
#
loop_
_entity.id
_entity.type
_entity.pdbx_description
1 polymer ?
#
loop_
_entity_poly.entity_id
_entity_poly.type
_entity_poly.pdbx_seq_one_letter_code
_entity_poly.pdbx_strand_id
1 'polypeptide(L)' 'MIKAGRLSEPYKGIGDCFARTMKDEGVVALWRGNTANVIRYFPTQALNFAFKDYFKKMFNFKKDKDGYWKWFA' A
#
# COMPACT_ATOMS: atom_id res chain seq x y z
N MET A 1 -2.53 -0.14 21.21
CA MET A 1 -1.58 -1.04 21.91
C MET A 1 -1.47 -0.65 23.39
N ILE A 2 -0.96 0.53 23.75
CA ILE A 2 -0.93 1.01 25.15
C ILE A 2 -2.35 1.19 25.71
N LYS A 3 -3.22 1.93 25.00
CA LYS A 3 -4.65 2.07 25.38
C LYS A 3 -5.46 0.77 25.32
N ALA A 4 -4.93 -0.26 24.67
CA ALA A 4 -5.56 -1.58 24.57
C ALA A 4 -5.02 -2.57 25.62
N GLY A 5 -4.17 -2.13 26.54
CA GLY A 5 -3.56 -2.98 27.58
C GLY A 5 -2.50 -3.96 27.09
N ARG A 6 -2.12 -3.92 25.80
CA ARG A 6 -1.17 -4.87 25.18
C ARG A 6 0.31 -4.48 25.40
N LEU A 7 0.58 -3.25 25.85
CA LEU A 7 1.92 -2.74 26.12
C LEU A 7 1.95 -2.17 27.54
N SER A 8 2.91 -2.64 28.35
CA SER A 8 3.19 -2.12 29.69
C SER A 8 4.01 -0.82 29.66
N GLU A 9 4.88 -0.66 28.67
CA GLU A 9 5.70 0.53 28.44
C GLU A 9 5.74 0.90 26.95
N PRO A 10 5.95 2.18 26.60
CA PRO A 10 6.14 2.61 25.21
C PRO A 10 7.30 1.88 24.53
N TYR A 11 7.24 1.78 23.19
CA TYR A 11 8.35 1.24 22.42
C TYR A 11 9.54 2.19 22.46
N LYS A 12 10.73 1.65 22.71
CA LYS A 12 11.97 2.43 22.83
C LYS A 12 12.58 2.78 21.46
N GLY A 13 12.14 2.10 20.40
CA GLY A 13 12.55 2.35 19.02
C GLY A 13 11.95 1.33 18.05
N ILE A 14 12.33 1.43 16.77
CA ILE A 14 11.82 0.55 15.70
C ILE A 14 12.24 -0.91 15.94
N GLY A 15 13.51 -1.15 16.31
CA GLY A 15 14.02 -2.50 16.60
C GLY A 15 13.36 -3.14 17.82
N ASP A 16 13.17 -2.36 18.90
CA ASP A 16 12.44 -2.78 20.10
C ASP A 16 10.99 -3.18 19.77
N CYS A 17 10.31 -2.36 18.97
CA CYS A 17 8.96 -2.65 18.50
C CYS A 17 8.90 -3.95 17.71
N PHE A 18 9.77 -4.13 16.73
CA PHE A 18 9.80 -5.34 15.89
C PHE A 18 10.07 -6.61 16.70
N ALA A 19 11.09 -6.57 17.57
CA ALA A 19 11.46 -7.71 18.41
C ALA A 19 10.35 -8.08 19.39
N ARG A 20 9.73 -7.09 20.06
CA ARG A 20 8.63 -7.32 21.01
C ARG A 20 7.38 -7.82 20.31
N THR A 21 6.99 -7.21 19.19
CA THR A 21 5.81 -7.67 18.42
C THR A 21 5.97 -9.10 17.93
N MET A 22 7.14 -9.48 17.42
CA MET A 22 7.40 -10.87 17.00
C MET A 22 7.38 -11.85 18.18
N LYS A 23 7.97 -11.47 19.33
CA LYS A 23 8.07 -12.34 20.50
C LYS A 23 6.72 -12.52 21.22
N ASP A 24 5.98 -11.43 21.39
CA ASP A 24 4.76 -11.42 22.22
C ASP A 24 3.51 -11.77 21.41
N GLU A 25 3.48 -11.44 20.12
CA GLU A 25 2.29 -11.63 19.26
C GLU A 25 2.51 -12.55 18.05
N GLY A 26 3.77 -12.93 17.79
CA GLY A 26 4.15 -13.76 16.65
C GLY A 26 4.36 -12.97 15.34
N VAL A 27 5.01 -13.61 14.38
CA VAL A 27 5.36 -13.01 13.07
C VAL A 27 4.13 -12.58 12.27
N VAL A 28 3.00 -13.28 12.43
CA VAL A 28 1.73 -12.97 11.76
C VAL A 28 1.16 -11.62 12.22
N ALA A 29 1.49 -11.17 13.44
CA ALA A 29 1.03 -9.88 13.95
C ALA A 29 1.52 -8.70 13.10
N LEU A 30 2.66 -8.83 12.42
CA LEU A 30 3.18 -7.82 11.49
C LEU A 30 2.26 -7.60 10.28
N TRP A 31 1.47 -8.62 9.92
CA TRP A 31 0.50 -8.56 8.83
C TRP A 31 -0.92 -8.23 9.30
N ARG A 32 -1.12 -8.01 10.60
CA ARG A 32 -2.44 -7.67 11.15
C ARG A 32 -2.92 -6.35 10.57
N GLY A 33 -4.06 -6.37 9.89
CA GLY A 33 -4.64 -5.20 9.20
C GLY A 33 -4.26 -5.08 7.72
N ASN A 34 -3.34 -5.91 7.21
CA ASN A 34 -3.00 -5.90 5.78
C ASN A 34 -4.19 -6.30 4.89
N THR A 35 -5.10 -7.14 5.36
CA THR A 35 -6.31 -7.54 4.62
C THR A 35 -7.16 -6.33 4.20
N ALA A 36 -7.34 -5.35 5.09
CA ALA A 36 -8.08 -4.13 4.76
C ALA A 36 -7.36 -3.30 3.69
N ASN A 37 -6.02 -3.24 3.75
CA ASN A 37 -5.22 -2.57 2.72
C ASN A 37 -5.34 -3.27 1.37
N VAL A 38 -5.30 -4.61 1.34
CA VAL A 38 -5.45 -5.40 0.11
C VAL A 38 -6.84 -5.19 -0.48
N ILE A 39 -7.91 -5.28 0.32
CA ILE A 39 -9.29 -5.06 -0.15
C ILE A 39 -9.46 -3.65 -0.72
N ARG A 40 -8.79 -2.64 -0.16
CA ARG A 40 -8.83 -1.27 -0.69
C ARG A 40 -8.04 -1.14 -2.01
N TYR A 41 -6.86 -1.75 -2.09
CA TYR A 41 -5.95 -1.57 -3.23
C TYR A 41 -6.36 -2.40 -4.45
N PHE A 42 -6.88 -3.60 -4.22
CA PHE A 42 -7.31 -4.53 -5.26
C PHE A 42 -8.31 -3.92 -6.26
N PRO A 43 -9.44 -3.30 -5.86
CA PRO A 43 -10.40 -2.74 -6.81
C PRO A 43 -9.82 -1.56 -7.59
N THR A 44 -8.99 -0.71 -6.98
CA THR A 44 -8.30 0.37 -7.69
C THR A 44 -7.41 -0.18 -8.80
N GLN A 45 -6.64 -1.23 -8.50
CA GLN A 45 -5.76 -1.84 -9.49
C GLN A 45 -6.51 -2.65 -10.53
N ALA A 46 -7.58 -3.34 -10.15
CA ALA A 46 -8.45 -4.06 -11.08
C ALA A 46 -9.10 -3.11 -12.09
N LEU A 47 -9.63 -1.97 -11.62
CA LEU A 47 -10.20 -0.93 -12.49
C LEU A 47 -9.13 -0.28 -13.36
N ASN A 48 -7.96 0.05 -12.81
CA ASN A 48 -6.84 0.54 -13.61
C ASN A 48 -6.47 -0.49 -14.70
N PHE A 49 -6.35 -1.76 -14.38
CA PHE A 49 -6.02 -2.78 -15.38
C PHE A 49 -7.10 -2.92 -16.46
N ALA A 50 -8.37 -2.94 -16.07
CA ALA A 50 -9.49 -3.09 -17.00
C ALA A 50 -9.68 -1.88 -17.93
N PHE A 51 -9.50 -0.66 -17.40
CA PHE A 51 -9.89 0.56 -18.10
C PHE A 51 -8.73 1.40 -18.63
N LYS A 52 -7.50 1.21 -18.16
CA LYS A 52 -6.34 2.02 -18.57
C LYS A 52 -6.11 1.96 -20.07
N ASP A 53 -6.14 0.79 -20.68
CA ASP A 53 -5.95 0.65 -22.13
C ASP A 53 -7.16 1.09 -22.93
N TYR A 54 -8.37 0.92 -22.38
CA TYR A 54 -9.60 1.41 -22.99
C TYR A 54 -9.61 2.94 -23.08
N PHE A 55 -9.38 3.64 -21.97
CA PHE A 55 -9.31 5.10 -21.96
C PHE A 55 -8.11 5.62 -22.76
N LYS A 56 -6.95 4.97 -22.68
CA LYS A 56 -5.78 5.36 -23.47
C LYS A 56 -6.03 5.30 -24.99
N LYS A 57 -6.79 4.31 -25.45
CA LYS A 57 -7.22 4.21 -26.85
C LYS A 57 -8.33 5.20 -27.20
N MET A 58 -9.32 5.37 -26.32
CA MET A 58 -10.43 6.30 -26.50
C MET A 58 -9.96 7.75 -26.64
N PHE A 59 -8.99 8.17 -25.85
CA PHE A 59 -8.47 9.55 -25.90
C PHE A 59 -7.39 9.77 -26.98
N ASN A 60 -7.08 8.76 -27.81
CA ASN A 60 -6.19 8.86 -28.97
C ASN A 60 -4.94 9.72 -28.74
N PHE A 61 -4.25 9.54 -27.60
CA PHE A 61 -2.97 10.20 -27.34
C PHE A 61 -1.95 9.66 -28.34
N LYS A 62 -1.90 10.27 -29.53
CA LYS A 62 -0.88 10.03 -30.54
C LYS A 62 0.45 10.45 -29.91
N LYS A 63 1.26 9.45 -29.58
CA LYS A 63 2.63 9.59 -29.06
C LYS A 63 3.52 10.47 -29.96
N ASP A 64 3.09 10.70 -31.21
CA ASP A 64 3.72 11.60 -32.18
C ASP A 64 3.43 13.11 -31.99
N LYS A 65 2.37 13.52 -31.27
CA LYS A 65 1.98 14.95 -31.16
C LYS A 65 2.28 15.58 -29.80
N ASP A 66 2.38 14.78 -28.74
CA ASP A 66 2.73 15.21 -27.38
C ASP A 66 4.13 14.71 -27.04
N GLY A 67 5.15 15.53 -27.28
CA GLY A 67 6.55 15.17 -27.04
C GLY A 67 6.81 14.61 -25.63
N TYR A 68 7.86 13.79 -25.53
CA TYR A 68 8.29 13.02 -24.35
C TYR A 68 8.42 13.80 -23.02
N TRP A 69 8.41 15.14 -23.05
CA TRP A 69 8.49 15.99 -21.87
C TRP A 69 7.28 15.91 -20.93
N LYS A 70 6.07 15.59 -21.41
CA LYS A 70 4.88 15.48 -20.54
C LYS A 70 4.83 14.19 -19.69
N TRP A 71 5.74 13.26 -19.90
CA TRP A 71 5.75 11.96 -19.21
C TRP A 71 6.78 11.88 -18.06
N PHE A 72 7.72 12.84 -18.00
CA PHE A 72 8.80 12.89 -17.00
C PHE A 72 8.73 14.11 -16.06
N ALA A 73 7.68 14.93 -16.15
CA ALA A 73 7.41 16.04 -15.23
C ALA A 73 6.36 15.65 -14.19
#